data_AF-A0A285FX73-F1
#
_entry.id   AF-A0A285FX73-F1
#
_cell.length_a   1.000
_cell.length_b   1.000
_cell.length_c   1.000
_cell.angle_alpha   90.00
_cell.angle_beta   90.00
_cell.angle_gamma   90.00
#
_symmetry.space_group_name_H-M   'P 1'
#
loop_
_entity.id
_entity.type
_entity.pdbx_description
1 polymer ?
#
loop_
_entity_poly.entity_id
_entity_poly.type
_entity_poly.pdbx_seq_one_letter_code
_entity_poly.pdbx_strand_id
1 'polypeptide(L)'
;MKCATCQEKKCRNGKDCSGVAEDIEYTGEDLDCMQVAAAIEGQHYMQKTRLEELILFAKQMGYQKLGIAFCIGLANEAATITRILKKDFEVYSVCCKVCGIPKEKYELEKIHPEKFEVTCNPKGQAFLLAKKQTELNIIVGLCMGHDIIFTRHSEAPVTTLIVKDRVLAHNPAGAIYSGYYLRKKFNLED
;
A
#
# COMPACT_ATOMS: atom_id res chain seq x y z
N MET A 1 12.26 -9.83 -18.92
CA MET A 1 11.58 -8.98 -19.92
C MET A 1 11.91 -7.50 -19.66
N LYS A 2 11.84 -6.62 -20.68
CA LYS A 2 12.09 -5.16 -20.54
C LYS A 2 10.84 -4.35 -20.96
N CYS A 3 9.70 -4.63 -20.33
CA CYS A 3 8.40 -4.11 -20.78
C CYS A 3 8.25 -2.58 -20.63
N ALA A 4 8.94 -1.97 -19.65
CA ALA A 4 8.90 -0.54 -19.42
C ALA A 4 9.37 0.29 -20.63
N THR A 5 10.35 -0.21 -21.39
CA THR A 5 10.93 0.49 -22.55
C THR A 5 10.35 0.04 -23.91
N CYS A 6 9.38 -0.88 -23.91
CA CYS A 6 8.71 -1.31 -25.13
C CYS A 6 7.80 -0.20 -25.68
N GLN A 7 8.03 0.23 -26.92
CA GLN A 7 7.25 1.27 -27.59
C GLN A 7 5.99 0.74 -28.29
N GLU A 8 6.00 -0.52 -28.75
CA GLU A 8 4.90 -1.06 -29.56
C GLU A 8 3.63 -1.38 -28.75
N LYS A 9 3.79 -1.79 -27.48
CA LYS A 9 2.70 -2.17 -26.56
C LYS A 9 1.61 -3.08 -27.18
N LYS A 10 2.00 -4.00 -28.08
CA LYS A 10 1.08 -4.94 -28.78
C LYS A 10 0.18 -5.77 -27.83
N CYS A 11 0.59 -5.95 -26.56
CA CYS A 11 -0.22 -6.59 -25.52
C CYS A 11 -1.54 -5.86 -25.24
N ARG A 12 -1.63 -4.56 -25.51
CA ARG A 12 -2.90 -3.81 -25.47
C ARG A 12 -3.96 -4.41 -26.40
N ASN A 13 -3.54 -5.07 -27.47
CA ASN A 13 -4.40 -5.73 -28.45
C ASN A 13 -4.40 -7.27 -28.29
N GLY A 14 -4.05 -7.78 -27.10
CA GLY A 14 -4.14 -9.21 -26.78
C GLY A 14 -2.91 -10.06 -27.11
N LYS A 15 -1.78 -9.47 -27.54
CA LYS A 15 -0.54 -10.23 -27.72
C LYS A 15 0.01 -10.70 -26.36
N ASP A 16 0.13 -12.00 -26.16
CA ASP A 16 0.95 -12.57 -25.09
C ASP A 16 2.44 -12.40 -25.44
N CYS A 17 3.09 -11.44 -24.77
CA CYS A 17 4.50 -11.15 -24.98
C CYS A 17 5.43 -12.13 -24.27
N SER A 18 4.92 -12.92 -23.33
CA SER A 18 5.68 -13.84 -22.48
C SER A 18 5.50 -15.31 -22.84
N GLY A 19 4.38 -15.66 -23.47
CA GLY A 19 4.02 -17.05 -23.78
C GLY A 19 3.57 -17.85 -22.56
N VAL A 20 3.15 -17.18 -21.47
CA VAL A 20 2.75 -17.82 -20.20
C VAL A 20 1.29 -17.58 -19.85
N ALA A 21 0.49 -16.99 -20.75
CA ALA A 21 -0.91 -16.64 -20.43
C ALA A 21 -1.73 -17.83 -19.93
N GLU A 22 -1.46 -19.04 -20.44
CA GLU A 22 -2.12 -20.29 -20.03
C GLU A 22 -1.69 -20.76 -18.63
N ASP A 23 -0.52 -20.33 -18.13
CA ASP A 23 0.03 -20.76 -16.83
C ASP A 23 -0.46 -19.91 -15.64
N ILE A 24 -1.17 -18.81 -15.90
CA ILE A 24 -1.49 -17.77 -14.90
C ILE A 24 -3.00 -17.48 -14.79
N GLU A 25 -3.81 -18.53 -14.85
CA GLU A 25 -5.26 -18.39 -14.66
C GLU A 25 -5.61 -17.89 -13.25
N TYR A 26 -6.57 -16.96 -13.19
CA TYR A 26 -7.08 -16.42 -11.95
C TYR A 26 -8.24 -17.27 -11.44
N THR A 27 -8.16 -17.71 -10.20
CA THR A 27 -9.21 -18.48 -9.53
C THR A 27 -9.36 -18.03 -8.08
N GLY A 28 -10.48 -18.39 -7.44
CA GLY A 28 -10.75 -18.04 -6.04
C GLY A 28 -10.74 -16.53 -5.80
N GLU A 29 -10.20 -16.12 -4.65
CA GLU A 29 -10.20 -14.73 -4.19
C GLU A 29 -9.46 -13.78 -5.15
N ASP A 30 -8.42 -14.26 -5.86
CA ASP A 30 -7.71 -13.44 -6.84
C ASP A 30 -8.60 -13.09 -8.04
N LEU A 31 -9.46 -14.03 -8.48
CA LEU A 31 -10.44 -13.77 -9.54
C LEU A 31 -11.53 -12.81 -9.04
N ASP A 32 -12.02 -12.98 -7.82
CA ASP A 32 -13.01 -12.09 -7.21
C ASP A 32 -12.46 -10.66 -7.14
N CYS A 33 -11.22 -10.50 -6.68
CA CYS A 33 -10.52 -9.21 -6.65
C CYS A 33 -10.45 -8.58 -8.05
N MET A 34 -10.08 -9.35 -9.08
CA MET A 34 -10.03 -8.85 -10.45
C MET A 34 -11.39 -8.42 -10.98
N GLN A 35 -12.44 -9.20 -10.73
CA GLN A 35 -13.79 -8.89 -11.18
C GLN A 35 -14.33 -7.61 -10.53
N VAL A 36 -14.16 -7.47 -9.21
CA VAL A 36 -14.58 -6.26 -8.48
C VAL A 36 -13.78 -5.04 -8.94
N ALA A 37 -12.46 -5.16 -9.10
CA ALA A 37 -11.63 -4.05 -9.59
C ALA A 37 -12.06 -3.59 -11.00
N ALA A 38 -12.29 -4.53 -11.92
CA ALA A 38 -12.74 -4.22 -13.27
C ALA A 38 -14.14 -3.60 -13.29
N ALA A 39 -15.05 -4.07 -12.43
CA ALA A 39 -16.39 -3.49 -12.30
C ALA A 39 -16.34 -2.03 -11.81
N ILE A 40 -15.52 -1.73 -10.80
CA ILE A 40 -15.33 -0.36 -10.30
C ILE A 40 -14.73 0.53 -11.38
N GLU A 41 -13.69 0.09 -12.09
CA GLU A 41 -13.10 0.84 -13.21
C GLU A 41 -14.16 1.13 -14.28
N GLY A 42 -14.89 0.12 -14.74
CA GLY A 42 -15.89 0.27 -15.80
C GLY A 42 -17.08 1.17 -15.42
N GLN A 43 -17.50 1.14 -14.16
CA GLN A 43 -18.66 1.90 -13.68
C GLN A 43 -18.30 3.33 -13.24
N HIS A 44 -17.05 3.56 -12.85
CA HIS A 44 -16.63 4.79 -12.18
C HIS A 44 -15.34 5.41 -12.74
N TYR A 45 -15.02 5.12 -14.00
CA TYR A 45 -13.81 5.59 -14.66
C TYR A 45 -13.61 7.10 -14.51
N MET A 46 -12.51 7.49 -13.84
CA MET A 46 -12.16 8.88 -13.50
C MET A 46 -13.20 9.66 -12.67
N GLN A 47 -14.09 8.97 -11.95
CA GLN A 47 -15.13 9.61 -11.14
C GLN A 47 -14.92 9.47 -9.63
N LYS A 48 -14.10 8.50 -9.22
CA LYS A 48 -13.87 8.16 -7.81
C LYS A 48 -12.43 8.38 -7.41
N THR A 49 -12.24 8.90 -6.20
CA THR A 49 -10.93 8.95 -5.56
C THR A 49 -10.49 7.56 -5.11
N ARG A 50 -9.19 7.35 -4.90
CA ARG A 50 -8.66 6.06 -4.40
C ARG A 50 -9.30 5.62 -3.07
N LEU A 51 -9.65 6.56 -2.19
CA LEU A 51 -10.34 6.22 -0.94
C LEU A 51 -11.78 5.76 -1.18
N GLU A 52 -12.49 6.39 -2.12
CA GLU A 52 -13.84 5.92 -2.51
C GLU A 52 -13.79 4.57 -3.20
N GLU A 53 -12.83 4.33 -4.11
CA GLU A 53 -12.61 3.02 -4.73
C GLU A 53 -12.33 1.95 -3.68
N LEU A 54 -11.51 2.25 -2.67
CA LEU A 54 -11.24 1.33 -1.56
C LEU A 54 -12.51 0.95 -0.80
N ILE A 55 -13.38 1.93 -0.52
CA ILE A 55 -14.67 1.69 0.15
C ILE A 55 -15.58 0.82 -0.72
N LEU A 56 -15.70 1.14 -2.02
CA LEU A 56 -16.50 0.37 -2.97
C LEU A 56 -15.98 -1.06 -3.10
N PHE A 57 -14.66 -1.22 -3.24
CA PHE A 57 -13.99 -2.50 -3.35
C PHE A 57 -14.26 -3.37 -2.12
N ALA A 58 -14.00 -2.84 -0.92
CA ALA A 58 -14.23 -3.58 0.31
C ALA A 58 -15.71 -3.98 0.49
N LYS A 59 -16.66 -3.13 0.08
CA LYS A 59 -18.10 -3.47 0.09
C LYS A 59 -18.43 -4.60 -0.90
N GLN A 60 -17.93 -4.51 -2.13
CA GLN A 60 -18.21 -5.51 -3.16
C GLN A 60 -17.53 -6.86 -2.91
N MET A 61 -16.36 -6.85 -2.26
CA MET A 61 -15.71 -8.07 -1.75
C MET A 61 -16.40 -8.67 -0.51
N GLY A 62 -17.40 -7.97 0.05
CA GLY A 62 -18.11 -8.45 1.24
C GLY A 62 -17.33 -8.34 2.55
N TYR A 63 -16.18 -7.64 2.56
CA TYR A 63 -15.36 -7.48 3.75
C TYR A 63 -16.11 -6.74 4.87
N GLN A 64 -15.95 -7.22 6.10
CA GLN A 64 -16.52 -6.66 7.31
C GLN A 64 -15.44 -6.04 8.20
N LYS A 65 -14.25 -6.63 8.24
CA LYS A 65 -13.13 -6.24 9.12
C LYS A 65 -11.96 -5.70 8.33
N LEU A 66 -11.65 -4.41 8.51
CA LEU A 66 -10.51 -3.75 7.87
C LEU A 66 -9.41 -3.46 8.88
N GLY A 67 -8.17 -3.69 8.47
CA GLY A 67 -6.98 -3.33 9.24
C GLY A 67 -6.28 -2.10 8.66
N ILE A 68 -5.77 -1.23 9.52
CA ILE A 68 -4.96 -0.07 9.13
C ILE A 68 -3.59 -0.15 9.82
N ALA A 69 -2.54 -0.38 9.05
CA ALA A 69 -1.16 -0.29 9.51
C ALA A 69 -0.61 1.09 9.17
N PHE A 70 -0.32 1.89 10.19
CA PHE A 70 0.05 3.29 9.97
C PHE A 70 1.36 3.70 10.65
N CYS A 71 2.06 4.67 10.06
CA CYS A 71 3.18 5.33 10.70
C CYS A 71 2.69 6.34 11.74
N ILE A 72 3.33 6.38 12.91
CA ILE A 72 3.03 7.38 13.96
C ILE A 72 3.02 8.82 13.42
N GLY A 73 3.85 9.11 12.42
CA GLY A 73 3.94 10.42 11.81
C GLY A 73 2.86 10.75 10.78
N LEU A 74 1.89 9.85 10.55
CA LEU A 74 0.63 10.04 9.81
C LEU A 74 -0.59 9.63 10.68
N ALA A 75 -0.50 9.81 12.01
CA ALA A 75 -1.56 9.38 12.92
C ALA A 75 -2.89 10.12 12.67
N ASN A 76 -2.84 11.39 12.25
CA ASN A 76 -4.04 12.20 11.99
C ASN A 76 -4.78 11.73 10.73
N GLU A 77 -4.02 11.42 9.68
CA GLU A 77 -4.53 10.84 8.43
C GLU A 77 -5.15 9.48 8.72
N ALA A 78 -4.44 8.62 9.45
CA ALA A 78 -4.95 7.30 9.85
C ALA A 78 -6.23 7.41 10.69
N ALA A 79 -6.31 8.34 11.64
CA ALA A 79 -7.51 8.57 12.44
C ALA A 79 -8.69 9.06 11.60
N THR A 80 -8.44 9.95 10.63
CA THR A 80 -9.47 10.45 9.70
C THR A 80 -10.01 9.35 8.82
N ILE A 81 -9.12 8.56 8.20
CA ILE A 81 -9.49 7.40 7.38
C ILE A 81 -10.27 6.38 8.22
N THR A 82 -9.80 6.07 9.43
CA THR A 82 -10.51 5.17 10.35
C THR A 82 -11.95 5.64 10.60
N ARG A 83 -12.17 6.93 10.86
CA ARG A 83 -13.52 7.48 11.08
C ARG A 83 -14.42 7.38 9.85
N ILE A 84 -13.85 7.49 8.65
CA ILE A 84 -14.59 7.32 7.40
C ILE A 84 -15.00 5.85 7.24
N LEU A 85 -14.04 4.92 7.36
CA LEU A 85 -14.27 3.49 7.16
C LEU A 85 -15.19 2.88 8.23
N LYS A 86 -15.12 3.35 9.48
CA LYS A 86 -15.99 2.89 10.59
C LYS A 86 -17.49 3.09 10.38
N LYS A 87 -17.89 3.86 9.36
CA LYS A 87 -19.31 4.01 8.99
C LYS A 87 -19.88 2.73 8.39
N ASP A 88 -19.03 1.94 7.74
CA ASP A 88 -19.43 0.77 6.96
C ASP A 88 -18.75 -0.53 7.44
N PHE A 89 -17.63 -0.44 8.18
CA PHE A 89 -16.81 -1.59 8.53
C PHE A 89 -16.39 -1.60 10.00
N GLU A 90 -16.05 -2.77 10.53
CA GLU A 90 -15.29 -2.91 11.76
C GLU A 90 -13.81 -2.63 11.47
N VAL A 91 -13.25 -1.57 12.07
CA VAL A 91 -11.89 -1.11 11.74
C VAL A 91 -10.94 -1.24 12.91
N TYR A 92 -9.83 -1.96 12.69
CA TYR A 92 -8.69 -2.09 13.59
C TYR A 92 -7.50 -1.31 13.06
N SER A 93 -6.77 -0.62 13.93
CA SER A 93 -5.57 0.11 13.51
C SER A 93 -4.39 -0.17 14.43
N VAL A 94 -3.19 -0.26 13.84
CA VAL A 94 -1.94 -0.54 14.57
C VAL A 94 -0.86 0.45 14.15
N CYS A 95 -0.34 1.18 15.14
CA CYS A 95 0.75 2.14 14.97
C CYS A 95 2.09 1.43 14.75
N CYS A 96 2.97 2.01 13.92
CA CYS A 96 4.27 1.43 13.62
C CYS A 96 5.17 1.26 14.85
N LYS A 97 4.98 2.02 15.93
CA LYS A 97 5.77 1.92 17.17
C LYS A 97 5.25 0.86 18.15
N VAL A 98 4.31 0.01 17.72
CA VAL A 98 3.74 -1.05 18.56
C VAL A 98 4.82 -1.96 19.16
N CYS A 99 4.58 -2.41 20.39
CA CYS A 99 5.51 -3.16 21.23
C CYS A 99 6.71 -2.37 21.78
N GLY A 100 6.89 -1.08 21.42
CA GLY A 100 7.85 -0.21 22.11
C GLY A 100 9.31 -0.67 22.02
N ILE A 101 9.67 -1.42 20.97
CA ILE A 101 10.98 -2.07 20.90
C ILE A 101 12.08 -1.02 20.73
N PRO A 102 13.11 -0.98 21.60
CA PRO A 102 14.24 -0.07 21.44
C PRO A 102 15.04 -0.36 20.17
N LYS A 103 15.54 0.68 19.50
CA LYS A 103 16.41 0.55 18.34
C LYS A 103 17.70 -0.22 18.64
N GLU A 104 18.21 -0.07 19.86
CA GLU A 104 19.41 -0.72 20.38
C GLU A 104 19.33 -2.24 20.32
N LYS A 105 18.13 -2.83 20.46
CA LYS A 105 17.92 -4.28 20.37
C LYS A 105 18.39 -4.86 19.04
N TYR A 106 18.33 -4.08 17.97
CA TYR A 106 18.69 -4.51 16.62
C TYR A 106 19.79 -3.61 16.03
N GLU A 107 20.53 -2.90 16.87
CA GLU A 107 21.65 -2.05 16.45
C GLU A 107 21.26 -1.03 15.36
N LEU A 108 20.03 -0.51 15.44
CA LEU A 108 19.50 0.40 14.41
C LEU A 108 19.97 1.83 14.65
N GLU A 109 20.27 2.53 13.56
CA GLU A 109 20.64 3.93 13.58
C GLU A 109 19.52 4.81 14.18
N LYS A 110 19.91 5.66 15.11
CA LYS A 110 19.03 6.65 15.74
C LYS A 110 19.09 7.96 14.99
N ILE A 111 17.96 8.68 14.97
CA ILE A 111 17.93 10.06 14.43
C ILE A 111 18.62 11.00 15.41
N HIS A 112 18.40 10.77 16.70
CA HIS A 112 19.00 11.46 17.84
C HIS A 112 19.76 10.44 18.70
N PRO A 113 21.08 10.24 18.47
CA PRO A 113 21.87 9.20 19.14
C PRO A 113 21.77 9.21 20.67
N GLU A 114 21.63 10.40 21.25
CA GLU A 114 21.54 10.65 22.68
C GLU A 114 20.18 10.30 23.30
N LYS A 115 19.15 10.08 22.49
CA LYS A 115 17.78 9.82 22.96
C LYS A 115 17.41 8.34 22.89
N PHE A 116 16.48 7.95 23.73
CA PHE A 116 15.78 6.68 23.58
C PHE A 116 14.88 6.74 22.34
N GLU A 117 15.05 5.79 21.42
CA GLU A 117 14.24 5.70 20.22
C GLU A 117 13.65 4.32 20.03
N VAL A 118 12.35 4.29 19.82
CA VAL A 118 11.61 3.06 19.51
C VAL A 118 11.70 2.78 18.01
N THR A 119 11.98 1.54 17.62
CA THR A 119 11.95 1.12 16.21
C THR A 119 10.53 0.91 15.70
N CYS A 120 10.35 0.92 14.39
CA CYS A 120 9.09 0.48 13.81
C CYS A 120 8.99 -1.05 13.85
N ASN A 121 7.79 -1.58 14.05
CA ASN A 121 7.54 -3.03 14.16
C ASN A 121 6.45 -3.49 13.15
N PRO A 122 6.76 -3.51 11.85
CA PRO A 122 5.81 -3.94 10.82
C PRO A 122 5.36 -5.40 10.97
N LYS A 123 6.21 -6.30 11.48
CA LYS A 123 5.81 -7.67 11.84
C LYS A 123 4.77 -7.68 12.95
N GLY A 124 4.96 -6.86 13.97
CA GLY A 124 3.98 -6.69 15.05
C GLY A 124 2.66 -6.11 14.56
N GLN A 125 2.69 -5.17 13.59
CA GLN A 125 1.48 -4.65 12.96
C GLN A 125 0.70 -5.77 12.24
N ALA A 126 1.37 -6.55 11.38
CA ALA A 126 0.75 -7.66 10.66
C ALA A 126 0.17 -8.71 11.63
N PHE A 127 0.96 -9.13 12.62
CA PHE A 127 0.55 -10.12 13.62
C PHE A 127 -0.68 -9.69 14.43
N LEU A 128 -0.76 -8.42 14.83
CA LEU A 128 -1.88 -7.93 15.62
C LEU A 128 -3.15 -7.79 14.78
N LEU A 129 -3.04 -7.44 13.49
CA LEU A 129 -4.19 -7.40 12.57
C LEU A 129 -4.67 -8.81 12.22
N ALA A 130 -3.77 -9.76 12.00
CA ALA A 130 -4.10 -11.18 11.85
C ALA A 130 -4.89 -11.74 13.05
N LYS A 131 -4.47 -11.41 14.29
CA LYS A 131 -5.25 -11.75 15.51
C LYS A 131 -6.65 -11.17 15.55
N LYS A 132 -6.93 -10.13 14.76
CA LYS A 132 -8.26 -9.53 14.62
C LYS A 132 -9.03 -10.08 13.42
N GLN A 133 -8.42 -10.96 12.64
CA GLN A 133 -9.02 -11.58 11.46
C GLN A 133 -9.53 -10.51 10.49
N THR A 134 -8.72 -9.49 10.26
CA THR A 134 -9.00 -8.49 9.22
C THR A 134 -8.96 -9.15 7.86
N GLU A 135 -9.84 -8.74 6.96
CA GLU A 135 -10.01 -9.32 5.62
C GLU A 135 -9.31 -8.48 4.54
N LEU A 136 -9.03 -7.21 4.83
CA LEU A 136 -8.16 -6.35 4.03
C LEU A 136 -7.35 -5.44 4.93
N ASN A 137 -6.05 -5.33 4.64
CA ASN A 137 -5.13 -4.48 5.36
C ASN A 137 -4.70 -3.27 4.50
N ILE A 138 -4.72 -2.09 5.11
CA ILE A 138 -4.50 -0.80 4.45
C ILE A 138 -3.26 -0.15 5.04
N ILE A 139 -2.27 0.12 4.20
CA ILE A 139 -1.06 0.85 4.58
C ILE A 139 -1.31 2.36 4.51
N VAL A 140 -0.99 3.04 5.62
CA VAL A 140 -0.98 4.50 5.73
C VAL A 140 0.40 5.00 6.16
N GLY A 141 1.25 5.27 5.17
CA GLY A 141 2.51 5.97 5.32
C GLY A 141 3.61 5.18 6.02
N LEU A 142 3.67 3.86 5.86
CA LEU A 142 4.83 3.08 6.29
C LEU A 142 6.06 3.45 5.45
N CYS A 143 7.23 3.48 6.08
CA CYS A 143 8.49 3.76 5.40
C CYS A 143 8.87 2.62 4.45
N MET A 144 9.65 2.94 3.41
CA MET A 144 10.26 1.95 2.53
C MET A 144 10.96 0.85 3.34
N GLY A 145 10.68 -0.40 3.01
CA GLY A 145 11.19 -1.58 3.72
C GLY A 145 10.27 -2.02 4.86
N HIS A 146 9.65 -1.11 5.60
CA HIS A 146 8.64 -1.48 6.59
C HIS A 146 7.32 -1.89 5.94
N ASP A 147 6.92 -1.21 4.86
CA ASP A 147 5.81 -1.60 4.01
C ASP A 147 6.01 -3.00 3.40
N ILE A 148 7.20 -3.29 2.86
CA ILE A 148 7.58 -4.59 2.31
C ILE A 148 7.46 -5.68 3.38
N ILE A 149 7.99 -5.45 4.58
CA ILE A 149 7.91 -6.41 5.69
C ILE A 149 6.44 -6.61 6.11
N PHE A 150 5.66 -5.54 6.22
CA PHE A 150 4.24 -5.65 6.57
C PHE A 150 3.47 -6.47 5.53
N THR A 151 3.59 -6.12 4.24
CA THR A 151 2.92 -6.81 3.14
C THR A 151 3.29 -8.29 3.08
N ARG A 152 4.58 -8.62 3.26
CA ARG A 152 5.04 -10.01 3.26
C ARG A 152 4.46 -10.86 4.40
N HIS A 153 4.19 -10.25 5.55
CA HIS A 153 3.76 -10.96 6.77
C HIS A 153 2.27 -10.80 7.07
N SER A 154 1.53 -10.04 6.28
CA SER A 154 0.08 -9.92 6.40
C SER A 154 -0.58 -11.23 5.98
N GLU A 155 -1.52 -11.74 6.78
CA GLU A 155 -2.35 -12.89 6.41
C GLU A 155 -3.46 -12.49 5.43
N ALA A 156 -3.95 -11.27 5.53
CA ALA A 156 -4.94 -10.69 4.61
C ALA A 156 -4.25 -9.97 3.44
N PRO A 157 -4.92 -9.80 2.28
CA PRO A 157 -4.43 -8.95 1.21
C PRO A 157 -4.14 -7.53 1.70
N VAL A 158 -3.14 -6.90 1.08
CA VAL A 158 -2.68 -5.56 1.47
C VAL A 158 -2.79 -4.59 0.31
N THR A 159 -3.33 -3.41 0.59
CA THR A 159 -3.30 -2.26 -0.32
C THR A 159 -2.64 -1.07 0.36
N THR A 160 -1.96 -0.23 -0.43
CA THR A 160 -1.37 1.02 0.07
C THR A 160 -2.22 2.20 -0.36
N LEU A 161 -2.85 2.86 0.62
CA LEU A 161 -3.63 4.07 0.38
C LEU A 161 -2.74 5.32 0.36
N ILE A 162 -1.78 5.41 1.29
CA ILE A 162 -0.84 6.53 1.36
C ILE A 162 0.58 5.99 1.44
N VAL A 163 1.40 6.30 0.45
CA VAL A 163 2.85 6.03 0.46
C VAL A 163 3.59 7.09 1.26
N LYS A 164 4.69 6.72 1.93
CA LYS A 164 5.46 7.65 2.76
C LYS A 164 6.45 8.46 1.92
N ASP A 165 5.99 9.59 1.39
CA ASP A 165 6.84 10.62 0.82
C ASP A 165 6.53 11.97 1.46
N ARG A 166 7.30 12.38 2.47
CA ARG A 166 7.05 13.66 3.15
C ARG A 166 7.44 14.86 2.30
N VAL A 167 8.34 14.68 1.33
CA VAL A 167 8.86 15.77 0.51
C VAL A 167 7.83 16.16 -0.55
N LEU A 168 7.17 15.16 -1.15
CA LEU A 168 6.20 15.36 -2.22
C LEU A 168 4.75 15.17 -1.78
N ALA A 169 4.44 15.46 -0.51
CA ALA A 169 3.09 15.37 0.05
C ALA A 169 2.40 14.02 -0.27
N HIS A 170 3.16 12.93 -0.11
CA HIS A 170 2.73 11.55 -0.35
C HIS A 170 2.45 11.20 -1.82
N ASN A 171 2.94 12.00 -2.77
CA ASN A 171 2.84 11.77 -4.21
C ASN A 171 4.23 11.57 -4.86
N PRO A 172 4.79 10.35 -4.83
CA PRO A 172 6.14 10.10 -5.37
C PRO A 172 6.22 10.24 -6.89
N ALA A 173 5.09 10.19 -7.61
CA ALA A 173 5.08 10.45 -9.05
C ALA A 173 5.56 11.88 -9.38
N GLY A 174 5.44 12.81 -8.44
CA GLY A 174 5.98 14.17 -8.58
C GLY A 174 7.50 14.20 -8.86
N ALA A 175 8.26 13.21 -8.38
CA ALA A 175 9.70 13.13 -8.61
C ALA A 175 10.05 12.87 -10.08
N ILE A 176 9.20 12.14 -10.80
CA ILE A 176 9.41 11.81 -12.22
C ILE A 176 8.65 12.73 -13.17
N TYR A 177 7.68 13.50 -12.69
CA TYR A 177 7.01 14.54 -13.48
C TYR A 177 7.85 15.83 -13.56
N SER A 178 8.83 16.00 -12.67
CA SER A 178 9.72 17.16 -12.69
C SER A 178 10.95 16.90 -13.56
N GLY A 179 11.02 17.54 -14.73
CA GLY A 179 12.22 17.50 -15.58
C GLY A 179 13.49 18.02 -14.87
N TYR A 180 13.34 18.89 -13.87
CA TYR A 180 14.44 19.28 -13.00
C TYR A 180 14.96 18.10 -12.17
N TYR A 181 14.07 17.33 -11.52
CA TYR A 181 14.49 16.14 -10.77
C TYR A 181 15.09 15.09 -11.69
N LEU A 182 14.45 14.80 -12.84
CA LEU A 182 14.98 13.84 -13.80
C LEU A 182 16.42 14.17 -14.19
N ARG A 183 16.70 15.42 -14.61
CA ARG A 183 18.05 15.82 -15.03
C ARG A 183 19.04 16.03 -13.88
N LYS A 184 18.64 16.69 -12.79
CA LYS A 184 19.57 17.14 -11.73
C LYS A 184 19.68 16.20 -10.54
N LYS A 185 18.68 15.35 -10.30
CA LYS A 185 18.70 14.37 -9.21
C LYS A 185 18.93 12.96 -9.71
N PHE A 186 18.32 12.60 -10.84
CA PHE A 186 18.38 11.23 -11.36
C PHE A 186 19.29 11.08 -12.58
N ASN A 187 19.88 12.17 -13.10
CA ASN A 187 20.78 12.19 -14.26
C ASN A 187 20.20 11.47 -15.49
N LEU A 188 18.89 11.63 -15.70
CA LEU A 188 18.19 11.18 -16.90
C LEU A 188 18.12 12.36 -17.87
N GLU A 189 18.80 12.21 -19.00
CA GLU A 189 18.66 13.09 -20.17
C GLU A 189 17.59 12.49 -21.09
N ASP A 190 16.84 13.35 -21.78
CA ASP A 190 15.73 12.97 -22.68
C ASP A 190 16.21 12.09 -23.85
#